data_AF-A0A7Y5RNQ4-F1
#
_entry.id   AF-A0A7Y5RNQ4-F1
#
_cell.length_a   1.000
_cell.length_b   1.000
_cell.length_c   1.000
_cell.angle_alpha   90.00
_cell.angle_beta   90.00
_cell.angle_gamma   90.00
#
_symmetry.space_group_name_H-M   'P 1'
#
loop_
_entity.id
_entity.type
_entity.pdbx_description
1 polymer ?
#
loop_
_entity_poly.entity_id
_entity_poly.type
_entity_poly.pdbx_seq_one_letter_code
_entity_poly.pdbx_strand_id
1 'polypeptide(L)'
;GAGTLGVARRHWDMTFSDAALGFAHSAGAFLMMGLNGIFAVVAAVGGIIYILVVVGTVLFGPKVTSGHKLVFPLHSGGVAAATQYGTQKHVKIPGTVVLVAIFFVSFVLYYFINWKYLSELWLFR
;
A
#
# COMPACT_ATOMS: atom_id res chain seq x y z
N GLY A 1 13.54 0.91 -4.86
CA GLY A 1 12.80 -0.38 -4.79
C GLY A 1 13.62 -1.45 -5.48
N ALA A 2 13.38 -2.74 -5.24
CA ALA A 2 14.24 -3.83 -5.75
C ALA A 2 14.58 -3.72 -7.27
N GLY A 3 13.66 -3.23 -8.10
CA GLY A 3 13.89 -3.01 -9.53
C GLY A 3 14.94 -1.93 -9.87
N THR A 4 15.15 -0.92 -9.02
CA THR A 4 16.22 0.08 -9.23
C THR A 4 17.60 -0.46 -8.89
N LEU A 5 17.66 -1.63 -8.25
CA LEU A 5 18.89 -2.33 -7.86
C LEU A 5 19.20 -3.52 -8.78
N GLY A 6 18.57 -3.56 -9.97
CA GLY A 6 18.86 -4.55 -11.01
C GLY A 6 18.23 -5.93 -10.77
N VAL A 7 17.27 -6.06 -9.87
CA VAL A 7 16.58 -7.33 -9.60
C VAL A 7 15.73 -7.75 -10.80
N ALA A 8 15.99 -8.96 -11.31
CA ALA A 8 15.24 -9.53 -12.43
C ALA A 8 13.78 -9.80 -12.06
N ARG A 9 12.86 -9.48 -12.98
CA ARG A 9 11.42 -9.79 -12.84
C ARG A 9 11.14 -11.17 -13.43
N ARG A 10 10.24 -11.93 -12.80
CA ARG A 10 9.85 -13.29 -13.23
C ARG A 10 10.97 -14.33 -13.11
N HIS A 11 11.97 -14.06 -12.28
CA HIS A 11 12.94 -15.05 -11.86
C HIS A 11 12.67 -15.45 -10.41
N TRP A 12 12.72 -16.75 -10.12
CA TRP A 12 12.30 -17.32 -8.84
C TRP A 12 13.42 -17.32 -7.79
N ASP A 13 14.68 -17.33 -8.25
CA ASP A 13 15.86 -17.36 -7.38
C ASP A 13 16.68 -16.07 -7.52
N MET A 14 16.67 -15.22 -6.49
CA MET A 14 17.46 -14.00 -6.49
C MET A 14 18.98 -14.25 -6.30
N THR A 15 19.36 -15.40 -5.75
CA THR A 15 20.77 -15.73 -5.46
C THR A 15 21.51 -16.36 -6.63
N PHE A 16 20.79 -16.78 -7.68
CA PHE A 16 21.36 -17.53 -8.80
C PHE A 16 22.23 -18.70 -8.31
N SER A 17 21.76 -19.45 -7.31
CA SER A 17 22.55 -20.44 -6.57
C SER A 17 23.06 -21.60 -7.45
N ASP A 18 22.44 -21.83 -8.61
CA ASP A 18 22.77 -22.90 -9.55
C ASP A 18 23.46 -22.38 -10.84
N ALA A 19 23.86 -21.11 -10.88
CA ALA A 19 24.46 -20.51 -12.08
C ALA A 19 25.97 -20.80 -12.17
N ALA A 20 26.42 -21.22 -13.36
CA ALA A 20 27.84 -21.44 -13.67
C ALA A 20 28.70 -20.17 -13.56
N LEU A 21 28.08 -18.99 -13.63
CA LEU A 21 28.69 -17.69 -13.36
C LEU A 21 27.98 -17.07 -12.16
N GLY A 22 28.69 -16.93 -11.05
CA GLY A 22 28.15 -16.35 -9.82
C GLY A 22 27.83 -14.86 -10.00
N PHE A 23 26.59 -14.49 -9.70
CA PHE A 23 26.15 -13.10 -9.70
C PHE A 23 25.44 -12.79 -8.38
N ALA A 24 25.95 -11.79 -7.66
CA ALA A 24 25.40 -11.37 -6.38
C ALA A 24 24.79 -9.98 -6.48
N HIS A 25 23.53 -9.85 -6.06
CA HIS A 25 22.91 -8.54 -5.90
C HIS A 25 23.45 -7.80 -4.66
N SER A 26 23.30 -6.47 -4.65
CA SER A 26 23.69 -5.66 -3.49
C SER A 26 22.83 -5.97 -2.26
N ALA A 27 23.37 -5.74 -1.05
CA ALA A 27 22.64 -5.95 0.21
C ALA A 27 21.30 -5.19 0.26
N GLY A 28 21.23 -4.02 -0.39
CA GLY A 28 19.98 -3.25 -0.51
C GLY A 28 18.88 -3.96 -1.32
N ALA A 29 19.25 -4.81 -2.28
CA ALA A 29 18.29 -5.59 -3.06
C ALA A 29 17.65 -6.69 -2.19
N PHE A 30 18.47 -7.38 -1.39
CA PHE A 30 18.00 -8.37 -0.41
C PHE A 30 17.11 -7.74 0.66
N LEU A 31 17.47 -6.54 1.16
CA LEU A 31 16.62 -5.81 2.11
C LEU A 31 15.24 -5.49 1.51
N MET A 32 15.20 -5.01 0.26
CA MET A 32 13.95 -4.67 -0.42
C MET A 32 13.09 -5.91 -0.71
N MET A 33 13.71 -7.05 -1.04
CA MET A 33 13.00 -8.31 -1.24
C MET A 33 12.53 -8.93 0.08
N GLY A 34 13.31 -8.82 1.15
CA GLY A 34 12.91 -9.21 2.50
C GLY A 34 11.70 -8.41 2.99
N LEU A 35 11.69 -7.10 2.75
CA LEU A 35 10.53 -6.25 3.05
C LEU A 35 9.28 -6.70 2.28
N ASN A 36 9.42 -7.00 0.97
CA ASN A 36 8.33 -7.58 0.18
C ASN A 36 7.85 -8.92 0.77
N GLY A 37 8.77 -9.77 1.26
CA GLY A 37 8.44 -11.02 1.94
C GLY A 37 7.57 -10.81 3.18
N ILE A 38 7.84 -9.79 4.00
CA ILE A 38 7.01 -9.45 5.17
C ILE A 38 5.58 -9.10 4.73
N PHE A 39 5.44 -8.25 3.71
CA PHE A 39 4.12 -7.89 3.17
C PHE A 39 3.39 -9.10 2.56
N ALA A 40 4.11 -10.05 1.96
CA ALA A 40 3.54 -11.29 1.45
C ALA A 40 2.96 -12.15 2.58
N VAL A 41 3.65 -12.25 3.73
CA VAL A 41 3.13 -12.96 4.91
C VAL A 41 1.88 -12.27 5.46
N VAL A 42 1.89 -10.95 5.60
CA VAL A 42 0.72 -10.18 6.05
C VAL A 42 -0.46 -10.38 5.09
N ALA A 43 -0.22 -10.35 3.78
CA ALA A 43 -1.24 -10.59 2.77
C ALA A 43 -1.81 -12.00 2.84
N ALA A 44 -0.97 -13.03 3.07
CA ALA A 44 -1.41 -14.40 3.24
C ALA A 44 -2.32 -14.56 4.47
N VAL A 45 -1.93 -13.97 5.61
CA VAL A 45 -2.76 -13.96 6.83
C VAL A 45 -4.10 -13.26 6.57
N GLY A 46 -4.08 -12.09 5.91
CA GLY A 46 -5.29 -11.38 5.52
C GLY A 46 -6.21 -12.21 4.60
N GLY A 47 -5.63 -12.94 3.64
CA GLY A 47 -6.35 -13.86 2.76
C GLY A 47 -7.01 -15.01 3.51
N ILE A 48 -6.32 -15.60 4.49
CA ILE A 48 -6.89 -16.66 5.35
C ILE A 48 -8.08 -16.11 6.16
N ILE A 49 -7.92 -14.95 6.80
CA ILE A 49 -9.00 -14.31 7.56
C ILE A 49 -10.21 -14.05 6.65
N TYR A 50 -9.97 -13.53 5.44
CA TYR A 50 -11.04 -13.31 4.46
C TYR A 50 -11.81 -14.60 4.15
N ILE A 51 -11.10 -15.70 3.86
CA ILE A 51 -11.75 -16.99 3.57
C ILE A 51 -12.58 -17.46 4.76
N LEU A 52 -12.06 -17.37 5.98
CA LEU A 52 -12.79 -17.76 7.20
C LEU A 52 -14.07 -16.94 7.40
N VAL A 53 -13.99 -15.63 7.20
CA VAL A 53 -15.16 -14.73 7.32
C VAL A 53 -16.19 -15.03 6.23
N VAL A 54 -15.76 -15.19 4.98
CA VAL A 54 -16.68 -15.46 3.86
C VAL A 54 -17.34 -16.83 4.02
N VAL A 55 -16.58 -17.88 4.26
CA VAL A 55 -17.13 -19.23 4.44
C VAL A 55 -17.98 -19.30 5.69
N GLY A 56 -17.55 -18.67 6.79
CA GLY A 56 -18.32 -18.58 8.03
C GLY A 56 -19.67 -17.89 7.84
N THR A 57 -19.70 -16.78 7.09
CA THR A 57 -20.95 -16.07 6.79
C THR A 57 -21.85 -16.84 5.82
N VAL A 58 -21.30 -17.61 4.87
CA VAL A 58 -22.10 -18.44 3.96
C VAL A 58 -22.74 -19.63 4.69
N LEU A 59 -22.00 -20.30 5.57
CA LEU A 59 -22.49 -21.52 6.25
C LEU A 59 -23.34 -21.22 7.48
N PHE A 60 -22.98 -20.21 8.27
CA PHE A 60 -23.61 -19.90 9.56
C PHE A 60 -24.30 -18.53 9.59
N GLY A 61 -24.33 -17.81 8.47
CA GLY A 61 -24.99 -16.52 8.39
C GLY A 61 -26.52 -16.62 8.49
N PRO A 62 -27.18 -15.59 9.04
CA PRO A 62 -28.64 -15.53 9.06
C PRO A 62 -29.19 -15.56 7.63
N LYS A 63 -30.22 -16.38 7.41
CA LYS A 63 -30.87 -16.49 6.09
C LYS A 63 -31.52 -15.16 5.73
N VAL A 64 -31.26 -14.68 4.52
CA VAL A 64 -31.89 -13.49 3.97
C VAL A 64 -33.34 -13.84 3.59
N THR A 65 -34.29 -13.57 4.50
CA THR A 65 -35.73 -13.66 4.23
C THR A 65 -36.24 -12.58 3.26
N SER A 66 -37.31 -12.89 2.52
CA SER A 66 -38.01 -11.99 1.60
C SER A 66 -38.66 -10.84 2.38
N GLY A 67 -37.93 -9.73 2.52
CA GLY A 67 -38.27 -8.60 3.40
C GLY A 67 -37.04 -7.87 3.92
N HIS A 68 -35.86 -8.51 3.89
CA HIS A 68 -34.59 -7.79 3.96
C HIS A 68 -34.43 -6.99 2.67
N LYS A 69 -34.82 -5.73 2.78
CA LYS A 69 -34.51 -4.69 1.80
C LYS A 69 -32.99 -4.80 1.55
N LEU A 70 -32.59 -5.25 0.36
CA LEU A 70 -31.21 -5.21 -0.12
C LEU A 70 -30.82 -3.73 -0.26
N VAL A 71 -30.68 -3.05 0.87
CA VAL A 71 -30.28 -1.65 0.95
C VAL A 71 -28.78 -1.67 0.77
N PHE A 72 -28.37 -1.67 -0.49
CA PHE A 72 -27.14 -1.02 -0.88
C PHE A 72 -27.31 0.48 -0.58
N PRO A 73 -26.48 1.13 0.27
CA PRO A 73 -25.23 0.66 0.88
C PRO A 73 -25.38 0.23 2.35
N LEU A 74 -24.41 -0.58 2.77
CA LEU A 74 -24.19 -1.30 4.03
C LEU A 74 -24.14 -0.43 5.32
N HIS A 75 -25.13 0.42 5.55
CA HIS A 75 -25.51 1.05 6.83
C HIS A 75 -26.72 1.96 6.55
N SER A 76 -27.61 2.19 7.53
CA SER A 76 -28.76 3.11 7.40
C SER A 76 -28.36 4.60 7.32
N GLY A 77 -27.26 4.89 6.64
CA GLY A 77 -26.70 6.19 6.37
C GLY A 77 -25.69 6.18 5.21
N GLY A 78 -25.62 5.13 4.37
CA GLY A 78 -24.65 5.06 3.26
C GLY A 78 -24.80 6.18 2.25
N VAL A 79 -26.05 6.52 1.93
CA VAL A 79 -26.38 7.69 1.10
C VAL A 79 -26.10 8.99 1.85
N ALA A 80 -26.35 9.06 3.17
CA ALA A 80 -26.01 10.23 3.97
C ALA A 80 -24.49 10.44 4.08
N ALA A 81 -23.70 9.38 4.22
CA ALA A 81 -22.25 9.45 4.24
C ALA A 81 -21.68 9.85 2.88
N ALA A 82 -22.23 9.33 1.78
CA ALA A 82 -21.83 9.68 0.41
C ALA A 82 -22.30 11.08 -0.05
N THR A 83 -23.39 11.61 0.50
CA THR A 83 -23.98 12.90 0.10
C THR A 83 -23.65 14.04 1.09
N GLN A 84 -23.32 13.76 2.35
CA GLN A 84 -22.92 14.79 3.32
C GLN A 84 -21.49 15.33 3.13
N TYR A 85 -20.75 14.88 2.11
CA TYR A 85 -19.44 15.44 1.77
C TYR A 85 -19.47 16.94 1.43
N GLY A 86 -20.63 17.53 1.16
CA GLY A 86 -20.76 18.93 0.75
C GLY A 86 -21.01 19.97 1.87
N THR A 87 -21.45 19.60 3.07
CA THR A 87 -22.06 20.57 4.02
C THR A 87 -21.77 20.31 5.51
N GLN A 88 -20.55 19.90 5.87
CA GLN A 88 -20.16 19.78 7.29
C GLN A 88 -18.89 20.57 7.55
N LYS A 89 -18.99 21.62 8.38
CA LYS A 89 -17.96 22.62 8.72
C LYS A 89 -16.71 22.07 9.44
N HIS A 90 -16.49 20.75 9.46
CA HIS A 90 -15.38 20.11 10.16
C HIS A 90 -14.68 19.06 9.29
N VAL A 91 -13.34 19.05 9.36
CA VAL A 91 -12.47 18.08 8.68
C VAL A 91 -12.66 16.70 9.30
N LYS A 92 -13.53 15.87 8.69
CA LYS A 92 -13.79 14.48 9.11
C LYS A 92 -12.76 13.46 8.61
N ILE A 93 -11.70 13.91 7.93
CA ILE A 93 -10.63 13.06 7.38
C ILE A 93 -9.25 13.37 8.00
N PRO A 94 -9.11 13.34 9.33
CA PRO A 94 -7.85 13.68 9.98
C PRO A 94 -6.70 12.79 9.50
N GLY A 95 -6.95 11.50 9.28
CA GLY A 95 -5.94 10.55 8.79
C GLY A 95 -5.41 10.91 7.39
N THR A 96 -6.30 11.21 6.44
CA THR A 96 -5.90 11.61 5.09
C THR A 96 -5.16 12.94 5.10
N VAL A 97 -5.61 13.92 5.89
CA VAL A 97 -4.95 15.21 6.01
C VAL A 97 -3.55 15.05 6.62
N VAL A 98 -3.39 14.18 7.63
CA VAL A 98 -2.08 13.87 8.22
C VAL A 98 -1.16 13.19 7.20
N LEU A 99 -1.65 12.18 6.46
CA LEU A 99 -0.87 11.53 5.40
C LEU A 99 -0.44 12.53 4.31
N VAL A 100 -1.38 13.33 3.81
CA VAL A 100 -1.11 14.37 2.81
C VAL A 100 -0.10 15.38 3.34
N ALA A 101 -0.23 15.84 4.58
CA ALA A 101 0.73 16.77 5.19
C ALA A 101 2.12 16.17 5.30
N ILE A 102 2.25 14.90 5.72
CA ILE A 102 3.54 14.20 5.80
C ILE A 102 4.20 14.10 4.41
N PHE A 103 3.45 13.66 3.40
CA PHE A 103 3.97 13.57 2.03
C PHE A 103 4.32 14.95 1.46
N PHE A 104 3.50 15.96 1.73
CA PHE A 104 3.73 17.32 1.26
C PHE A 104 4.98 17.94 1.88
N VAL A 105 5.15 17.83 3.21
CA VAL A 105 6.36 18.31 3.90
C VAL A 105 7.60 17.57 3.39
N SER A 106 7.52 16.24 3.23
CA SER A 106 8.62 15.44 2.68
C SER A 106 8.99 15.87 1.25
N PHE A 107 7.99 16.14 0.41
CA PHE A 107 8.19 16.64 -0.95
C PHE A 107 8.88 18.01 -0.97
N VAL A 108 8.40 18.96 -0.15
CA VAL A 108 8.98 20.30 -0.05
C VAL A 108 10.44 20.23 0.39
N LEU A 109 10.75 19.47 1.44
CA LEU A 109 12.13 19.28 1.90
C LEU A 109 13.02 18.70 0.82
N TYR A 110 12.59 17.62 0.16
CA TYR A 110 13.36 17.01 -0.93
C TYR A 110 13.58 17.97 -2.09
N TYR A 111 12.54 18.71 -2.49
CA TYR A 111 12.62 19.68 -3.57
C TYR A 111 13.65 20.78 -3.27
N PHE A 112 13.59 21.39 -2.08
CA PHE A 112 14.52 22.46 -1.70
C PHE A 112 15.95 21.96 -1.53
N ILE A 113 16.15 20.79 -0.91
CA ILE A 113 17.48 20.19 -0.77
C ILE A 113 18.07 19.89 -2.15
N ASN A 114 17.29 19.28 -3.04
CA ASN A 114 17.75 18.92 -4.37
C ASN A 114 18.00 20.16 -5.25
N TRP A 115 17.15 21.18 -5.15
CA TRP A 115 17.37 22.47 -5.80
C TRP A 115 18.66 23.15 -5.32
N LYS A 116 18.90 23.17 -4.00
CA LYS A 116 20.14 23.71 -3.42
C LYS A 116 21.36 22.93 -3.89
N TYR A 117 21.32 21.59 -3.87
CA TYR A 117 22.40 20.77 -4.41
C TYR A 117 22.68 21.05 -5.88
N LEU A 118 21.62 21.20 -6.69
CA LEU A 118 21.79 21.53 -8.10
C LEU A 118 22.46 22.91 -8.28
N SER A 119 22.09 23.90 -7.47
CA SER A 119 22.69 25.24 -7.54
C SER A 119 24.17 25.27 -7.13
N GLU A 120 24.59 24.44 -6.16
CA GLU A 120 25.99 24.34 -5.74
C GLU A 120 26.83 23.54 -6.72
N LEU A 121 26.33 22.41 -7.20
CA LEU A 121 27.05 21.56 -8.17
C LEU A 121 27.20 22.23 -9.53
N TRP A 122 26.25 23.09 -9.93
CA TRP A 122 26.32 23.83 -11.18
C TRP A 122 27.42 24.91 -11.18
N LEU A 123 27.84 25.38 -10.00
CA LEU A 123 28.93 26.34 -9.83
C LEU A 123 30.34 25.71 -9.92
N PHE A 124 30.45 24.38 -9.84
CA PHE A 124 31.72 23.65 -9.93
C PHE A 124 32.02 23.11 -11.34
N ARG A 125 31.59 23.83 -12.38
CA ARG A 125 31.98 23.57 -13.78
C ARG A 125 32.72 24.75 -14.38
#